data_AF-A0A8S3ZHQ0-F1
#
_entry.id   AF-A0A8S3ZHQ0-F1
#
_cell.length_a   1.000
_cell.length_b   1.000
_cell.length_c   1.000
_cell.angle_alpha   90.00
_cell.angle_beta   90.00
_cell.angle_gamma   90.00
#
_symmetry.space_group_name_H-M   'P 1'
#
loop_
_entity.id
_entity.type
_entity.pdbx_description
1 polymer ?
#
loop_
_entity_poly.entity_id
_entity_poly.type
_entity_poly.pdbx_seq_one_letter_code
_entity_poly.pdbx_strand_id
1 'polypeptide(L)' 'MSSLPPGWEKRTSRSSGKDYYLNIYTKESQWETPTEPAEEMSGKVTCSHLLVKHRDSRRPQNWKGEQITRTKEEALKLLN' A
#
# COMPACT_ATOMS: atom_id res chain seq x y z
N MET A 1 -16.37 27.23 -17.30
CA MET A 1 -16.27 25.82 -16.88
C MET A 1 -15.16 25.74 -15.85
N SER A 2 -15.52 25.66 -14.56
CA SER A 2 -14.55 25.74 -13.47
C SER A 2 -13.73 24.46 -13.44
N SER A 3 -12.47 24.54 -13.88
CA SER A 3 -11.52 23.43 -13.87
C SER A 3 -11.11 23.13 -12.43
N LEU A 4 -11.25 21.89 -12.00
CA LEU A 4 -10.72 21.45 -10.71
C LEU A 4 -9.19 21.50 -10.72
N PRO A 5 -8.56 21.67 -9.56
CA PRO A 5 -7.12 21.54 -9.45
C PRO A 5 -6.67 20.15 -9.91
N PRO A 6 -5.45 20.02 -10.47
CA PRO A 6 -4.89 18.74 -10.87
C PRO A 6 -4.97 17.69 -9.75
N GLY A 7 -5.31 16.45 -10.09
CA GLY A 7 -5.40 15.37 -9.12
C GLY A 7 -6.73 15.22 -8.39
N TRP A 8 -7.72 16.07 -8.70
CA TRP A 8 -9.09 15.94 -8.21
C TRP A 8 -10.07 15.52 -9.30
N GLU A 9 -10.96 14.59 -8.98
CA GLU A 9 -12.04 14.15 -9.86
C GLU A 9 -13.39 14.42 -9.18
N LYS A 10 -14.27 15.18 -9.82
CA LYS A 10 -15.64 15.36 -9.34
C LYS A 10 -16.50 14.15 -9.69
N ARG A 11 -17.21 13.62 -8.69
CA ARG A 11 -18.15 12.51 -8.85
C ARG A 11 -19.47 12.84 -8.18
N THR A 12 -20.53 12.18 -8.62
CA THR A 12 -21.86 12.30 -8.02
C THR A 12 -22.16 11.03 -7.24
N SER A 13 -22.52 11.19 -5.96
CA SER A 13 -22.87 10.07 -5.10
C SER A 13 -24.13 9.38 -5.60
N ARG A 14 -24.08 8.04 -5.75
CA ARG A 14 -25.22 7.24 -6.24
C ARG A 14 -26.40 7.21 -5.27
N SER A 15 -26.15 7.36 -3.96
CA SER A 15 -27.17 7.28 -2.92
C SER A 15 -27.81 8.63 -2.60
N SER A 16 -27.02 9.70 -2.61
CA SER A 16 -27.48 11.04 -2.23
C SER A 16 -27.67 12.01 -3.40
N GLY A 17 -27.16 11.66 -4.60
CA GLY A 17 -27.17 12.55 -5.77
C GLY A 17 -26.31 13.80 -5.61
N LYS A 18 -25.53 13.90 -4.52
CA LYS A 18 -24.68 15.06 -4.24
C LYS A 18 -23.31 14.87 -4.86
N ASP A 19 -22.76 15.97 -5.34
CA ASP A 19 -21.40 16.01 -5.86
C ASP A 19 -20.38 15.95 -4.71
N TYR A 20 -19.32 15.19 -4.93
CA TYR A 20 -18.14 15.09 -4.07
C TYR A 20 -16.88 15.07 -4.92
N TYR A 21 -15.74 15.34 -4.30
CA TYR A 21 -14.44 15.44 -4.96
C TYR A 21 -13.52 14.34 -4.44
N LEU A 22 -12.98 13.55 -5.36
CA LEU A 22 -12.10 12.43 -5.08
C LEU A 22 -10.64 12.82 -5.37
N ASN A 23 -9.78 12.67 -4.38
CA ASN A 23 -8.33 12.74 -4.56
C ASN A 23 -7.88 11.47 -5.30
N ILE A 24 -7.33 11.62 -6.51
CA ILE A 24 -6.96 10.45 -7.32
C ILE A 24 -5.74 9.70 -6.78
N TYR A 25 -4.91 10.34 -5.95
CA TYR A 25 -3.70 9.77 -5.39
C TYR A 25 -3.95 9.02 -4.09
N THR A 26 -4.66 9.64 -3.13
CA THR A 26 -4.95 9.01 -1.82
C THR A 26 -6.24 8.19 -1.80
N LYS A 27 -7.11 8.36 -2.81
CA LYS A 27 -8.47 7.80 -2.88
C LYS A 27 -9.42 8.32 -1.81
N GLU A 28 -9.07 9.41 -1.14
CA GLU A 28 -9.94 10.08 -0.18
C GLU A 28 -10.97 10.96 -0.89
N SER A 29 -12.16 11.05 -0.32
CA SER A 29 -13.27 11.86 -0.83
C SER A 29 -13.62 13.00 0.13
N GLN A 30 -13.91 14.19 -0.42
CA GLN A 30 -14.38 15.35 0.34
C GLN A 30 -15.59 16.00 -0.34
N TRP A 31 -16.36 16.79 0.41
CA TRP A 31 -17.57 17.45 -0.11
C TRP A 31 -17.28 18.88 -0.60
N GLU A 32 -16.28 19.52 -0.02
CA GLU A 32 -15.86 20.87 -0.35
C GLU A 32 -15.03 20.89 -1.64
N THR A 33 -15.29 21.88 -2.49
CA THR A 33 -14.53 22.05 -3.74
C THR A 33 -13.06 22.30 -3.43
N PRO A 34 -12.14 21.46 -3.92
CA PRO A 34 -10.72 21.65 -3.68
C PRO A 34 -10.22 22.90 -4.39
N THR A 35 -9.42 23.70 -3.69
CA THR A 35 -8.76 24.90 -4.24
C THR A 35 -7.32 24.61 -4.66
N GLU A 36 -6.69 23.60 -4.05
CA GLU A 36 -5.29 23.23 -4.27
C GLU A 36 -5.18 21.89 -5.02
N PRO A 37 -4.11 21.70 -5.82
CA PRO A 37 -3.82 20.41 -6.45
C PRO A 37 -3.72 19.30 -5.42
N ALA A 38 -4.21 18.10 -5.76
CA ALA A 38 -3.97 16.95 -4.90
C ALA A 38 -2.48 16.61 -4.95
N GLU A 39 -1.87 16.45 -3.78
CA GLU A 39 -0.48 16.02 -3.70
C GLU A 39 -0.38 14.53 -4.04
N GLU A 40 0.43 14.22 -5.04
CA GLU A 40 0.85 12.84 -5.28
C GLU A 40 1.76 12.44 -4.12
N MET A 41 1.31 11.48 -3.29
CA MET A 41 2.25 10.81 -2.38
C MET A 41 3.26 10.07 -3.26
N SER A 42 4.40 10.71 -3.52
CA SER A 42 5.55 10.12 -4.19
C SER A 42 5.80 8.74 -3.58
N GLY A 43 5.48 7.69 -4.34
CA GLY A 43 5.19 6.33 -3.90
C GLY A 43 6.38 5.53 -3.35
N LYS A 44 7.06 6.08 -2.34
CA LYS A 44 8.13 5.42 -1.59
C LYS A 44 7.62 5.10 -0.19
N VAL A 45 7.15 3.88 0.00
CA VAL A 45 6.84 3.33 1.32
C VAL A 45 8.10 2.73 1.94
N THR A 46 8.22 2.84 3.26
CA THR A 46 9.20 2.08 4.05
C THR A 46 8.47 0.96 4.77
N CYS A 47 9.03 -0.24 4.70
CA CYS A 47 8.47 -1.41 5.38
C CYS A 47 9.59 -2.16 6.05
N SER A 48 9.32 -2.67 7.25
CA SER A 48 10.15 -3.67 7.92
C SER A 48 9.51 -5.04 7.73
N HIS A 49 10.31 -6.06 7.48
CA HIS A 49 9.83 -7.45 7.49
C HIS A 49 10.73 -8.32 8.36
N LEU A 50 10.16 -9.42 8.85
CA LEU A 50 10.90 -10.50 9.49
C LEU A 50 10.90 -11.71 8.54
N LEU A 51 12.09 -12.21 8.20
CA LEU A 51 12.23 -13.37 7.31
C LEU A 51 12.73 -14.59 8.09
N VAL A 52 11.91 -15.64 8.14
CA VAL A 52 12.32 -16.97 8.60
C VAL A 52 12.36 -17.92 7.40
N LYS A 53 13.55 -18.34 7.00
CA LYS A 53 13.76 -19.30 5.90
C LYS A 53 13.58 -20.76 6.37
N HIS A 54 13.29 -21.66 5.43
CA HIS A 54 13.24 -23.12 5.59
C HIS A 54 14.05 -23.84 4.49
N ARG A 55 14.20 -25.17 4.58
CA ARG A 55 15.03 -25.97 3.66
C ARG A 55 14.62 -25.88 2.18
N ASP A 56 13.34 -25.66 1.89
CA ASP A 56 12.82 -25.54 0.52
C ASP A 56 12.79 -24.09 0.02
N SER A 57 13.35 -23.14 0.79
CA SER A 57 13.54 -21.76 0.31
C SER A 57 14.53 -21.75 -0.86
N ARG A 58 14.30 -20.92 -1.89
CA ARG A 58 15.16 -20.87 -3.12
C ARG A 58 16.67 -20.75 -2.84
N ARG A 59 17.04 -20.08 -1.76
CA ARG A 59 18.42 -19.99 -1.25
C ARG A 59 18.42 -20.25 0.26
N PRO A 60 18.47 -21.52 0.69
CA PRO A 60 18.35 -21.92 2.08
C PRO A 60 19.71 -21.79 2.77
N GLN A 61 20.28 -20.58 2.74
CA GLN A 61 21.51 -20.23 3.43
C GLN A 61 21.28 -19.00 4.31
N ASN A 62 21.88 -19.01 5.50
CA ASN A 62 21.91 -17.85 6.39
C ASN A 62 23.05 -16.90 6.01
N TRP A 63 23.16 -15.76 6.71
CA TRP A 63 24.20 -14.75 6.43
C TRP A 63 25.63 -15.26 6.69
N LYS A 64 25.79 -16.32 7.50
CA LYS A 64 27.05 -17.02 7.75
C LYS A 64 27.36 -18.08 6.68
N GLY A 65 26.48 -18.27 5.70
CA GLY A 65 26.63 -19.27 4.64
C GLY A 65 26.20 -20.69 5.04
N GLU A 66 25.72 -20.89 6.27
CA GLU A 66 25.27 -22.22 6.72
C GLU A 66 23.92 -22.57 6.10
N GLN A 67 23.76 -23.85 5.75
CA GLN A 67 22.53 -24.35 5.14
C GLN A 67 21.41 -24.47 6.17
N ILE A 68 20.23 -23.99 5.82
CA ILE A 68 19.03 -24.02 6.65
C ILE A 68 18.32 -25.35 6.42
N THR A 69 18.21 -26.16 7.47
CA THR A 69 17.63 -27.51 7.43
C THR A 69 16.22 -27.61 7.98
N ARG A 70 15.75 -26.57 8.68
CA ARG A 70 14.41 -26.54 9.31
C ARG A 70 13.28 -26.69 8.28
N THR A 71 12.19 -27.30 8.71
CA THR A 71 10.98 -27.49 7.90
C THR A 71 10.16 -26.21 7.77
N LYS A 72 9.17 -26.22 6.88
CA LYS A 72 8.25 -25.09 6.71
C LYS A 72 7.39 -24.89 7.96
N GLU A 73 6.99 -25.98 8.59
CA GLU A 73 6.19 -26.01 9.82
C GLU A 73 6.96 -25.41 11.01
N GLU A 74 8.25 -25.74 11.14
CA GLU A 74 9.13 -25.16 12.16
C GLU A 74 9.37 -23.67 11.92
N ALA A 75 9.57 -23.26 10.65
CA ALA A 75 9.73 -21.86 10.30
C ALA A 75 8.48 -21.02 10.65
N LEU A 76 7.27 -21.57 10.43
CA LEU A 76 6.02 -20.92 10.81
C LEU A 76 5.86 -20.79 12.32
N LYS A 77 6.28 -21.80 13.10
CA LYS A 77 6.23 -21.74 14.57
C LYS A 77 7.11 -20.64 15.16
N LEU A 78 8.17 -20.22 14.47
CA LEU A 78 9.05 -19.13 14.90
C LEU A 78 8.48 -17.74 14.64
N LEU A 79 7.35 -17.63 13.92
CA LEU A 79 6.69 -16.36 13.63
C LEU A 79 5.61 -15.98 14.67
N ASN A 80 5.26 -16.90 15.57
CA ASN A 80 4.25 -16.73 16.62
C ASN A 80 4.90 -16.74 18.00
#